data_AF-A0A5Q0GZD4-F1
#
_entry.id   AF-A0A5Q0GZD4-F1
#
_cell.length_a   1.000
_cell.length_b   1.000
_cell.length_c   1.000
_cell.angle_alpha   90.00
_cell.angle_beta   90.00
_cell.angle_gamma   90.00
#
_symmetry.space_group_name_H-M   'P 1'
#
loop_
_entity.id
_entity.type
_entity.pdbx_description
1 polymer ?
#
loop_
_entity_poly.entity_id
_entity_poly.type
_entity_poly.pdbx_seq_one_letter_code
_entity_poly.pdbx_strand_id
1 'polypeptide(L)'
;MSIRTEGAAQPHGGDLVPGWLVEPDRVVVPDPPPGLLDGDLRVEVLLAGLGEGEVERISPAGVNAVRVGGAQLAVLDLESASRYAPNAVMPELVELAAAIAAHGGDVRKAFESAGAPGDVGPRRVGGACTAHNVVNCERCQ
;
A
#
# COMPACT_ATOMS: atom_id res chain seq x y z
N MET A 1 -2.89 35.07 9.05
CA MET A 1 -4.04 35.23 9.96
C MET A 1 -5.27 34.70 9.23
N SER A 2 -5.82 33.58 9.69
CA SER A 2 -7.22 33.12 9.64
C SER A 2 -7.31 31.78 10.37
N ILE A 3 -8.38 31.59 11.12
CA ILE A 3 -8.57 30.61 12.20
C ILE A 3 -9.64 29.57 11.82
N ARG A 4 -9.37 28.31 12.21
CA ARG A 4 -10.18 27.08 12.42
C ARG A 4 -11.51 26.89 11.69
N THR A 5 -11.61 25.72 11.06
CA THR A 5 -12.87 25.00 10.83
C THR A 5 -13.03 23.93 11.90
N GLU A 6 -14.03 24.08 12.77
CA GLU A 6 -14.61 22.97 13.54
C GLU A 6 -15.45 22.11 12.59
N GLY A 7 -15.10 20.84 12.51
CA GLY A 7 -15.71 19.85 11.62
C GLY A 7 -14.89 18.58 11.70
N ALA A 8 -15.26 17.72 12.65
CA ALA A 8 -14.59 16.50 13.04
C ALA A 8 -14.09 15.63 11.86
N ALA A 9 -12.77 15.50 11.76
CA ALA A 9 -12.02 14.24 11.78
C ALA A 9 -10.56 14.60 11.56
N GLN A 10 -9.73 14.61 12.60
CA GLN A 10 -8.35 14.18 12.40
C GLN A 10 -8.46 12.65 12.29
N PRO A 11 -8.35 12.03 11.11
CA PRO A 11 -8.19 10.61 11.09
C PRO A 11 -6.71 10.36 11.40
N HIS A 12 -6.41 10.21 12.69
CA HIS A 12 -5.55 9.12 13.16
C HIS A 12 -4.06 9.32 12.89
N GLY A 13 -3.27 9.35 13.97
CA GLY A 13 -1.82 9.60 13.95
C GLY A 13 -1.02 8.39 13.44
N GLY A 14 -1.48 7.77 12.35
CA GLY A 14 -0.86 6.62 11.71
C GLY A 14 0.04 7.03 10.54
N ASP A 15 1.06 6.22 10.29
CA ASP A 15 1.90 6.36 9.11
C ASP A 15 1.16 5.77 7.89
N LEU A 16 1.02 6.56 6.84
CA LEU A 16 0.43 6.14 5.57
C LEU A 16 1.52 5.59 4.65
N VAL A 17 1.42 4.31 4.28
CA VAL A 17 2.38 3.64 3.39
C VAL A 17 1.70 3.24 2.08
N PRO A 18 2.29 3.55 0.91
CA PRO A 18 1.71 3.16 -0.37
C PRO A 18 1.82 1.65 -0.62
N GLY A 19 0.77 1.07 -1.18
CA GLY A 19 0.72 -0.31 -1.67
C GLY A 19 -0.06 -0.44 -2.98
N TRP A 20 -0.08 -1.66 -3.52
CA TRP A 20 -0.82 -2.00 -4.73
C TRP A 20 -1.83 -3.10 -4.48
N LEU A 21 -3.05 -2.93 -5.01
CA LEU A 21 -4.04 -3.99 -5.05
C LEU A 21 -3.71 -4.83 -6.28
N VAL A 22 -3.19 -6.04 -6.04
CA VAL A 22 -2.76 -6.97 -7.10
C VAL A 22 -3.84 -7.98 -7.45
N GLU A 23 -4.73 -8.26 -6.50
CA GLU A 23 -5.95 -9.05 -6.67
C GLU A 23 -7.06 -8.36 -5.84
N PRO A 24 -8.35 -8.60 -6.12
CA PRO A 24 -9.44 -7.90 -5.41
C PRO A 24 -9.36 -7.97 -3.88
N ASP A 25 -8.78 -9.03 -3.33
CA ASP A 25 -8.62 -9.33 -1.91
C ASP A 25 -7.16 -9.31 -1.45
N ARG A 26 -6.22 -8.79 -2.26
CA ARG A 26 -4.79 -8.82 -1.94
C ARG A 26 -4.04 -7.54 -2.26
N VAL A 27 -3.33 -7.03 -1.26
CA VAL A 27 -2.47 -5.84 -1.37
C VAL A 27 -1.01 -6.18 -1.14
N VAL A 28 -0.13 -5.66 -1.98
CA VAL A 28 1.33 -5.74 -1.83
C VAL A 28 1.86 -4.40 -1.33
N VAL A 29 2.69 -4.45 -0.29
CA VAL A 29 3.46 -3.32 0.22
C VAL A 29 4.95 -3.59 -0.02
N PRO A 30 5.61 -2.84 -0.92
CA PRO A 30 7.00 -3.10 -1.34
C PRO A 30 8.01 -2.83 -0.22
N ASP A 31 7.74 -1.83 0.62
CA ASP A 31 8.63 -1.34 1.67
C ASP A 31 7.84 -1.31 2.97
N PRO A 32 7.57 -2.48 3.59
CA PRO A 32 6.71 -2.54 4.77
C PRO A 32 7.34 -1.76 5.94
N PRO A 33 6.57 -0.92 6.66
CA PRO A 33 7.07 -0.23 7.83
C PRO A 33 7.45 -1.21 8.94
N PRO A 34 8.42 -0.85 9.81
CA PRO A 34 8.82 -1.69 10.93
C PRO A 34 7.63 -1.95 11.86
N GLY A 35 7.46 -3.20 12.31
CA GLY A 35 6.32 -3.64 13.12
C GLY A 35 5.10 -4.11 12.33
N LEU A 36 5.05 -3.90 11.00
CA LEU A 36 3.96 -4.42 10.16
C LEU A 36 3.99 -5.95 10.11
N LEU A 37 5.19 -6.49 9.94
CA LEU A 37 5.42 -7.93 9.81
C LEU A 37 5.44 -8.65 11.16
N ASP A 38 5.70 -7.92 12.24
CA ASP A 38 5.78 -8.45 13.60
C ASP A 38 4.39 -8.49 14.28
N GLY A 39 3.36 -7.90 13.66
CA GLY A 39 2.00 -7.81 14.20
C GLY A 39 1.82 -6.70 15.24
N ASP A 40 2.82 -5.84 15.41
CA ASP A 40 2.82 -4.73 16.37
C ASP A 40 2.04 -3.50 15.87
N LEU A 41 1.73 -3.47 14.57
CA LEU A 41 0.91 -2.44 13.94
C LEU A 41 -0.53 -2.93 13.75
N ARG A 42 -1.49 -2.12 14.15
CA ARG A 42 -2.85 -2.19 13.61
C ARG A 42 -2.85 -1.57 12.24
N VAL A 43 -3.51 -2.26 11.32
CA VAL A 43 -3.43 -1.93 9.90
C VAL A 43 -4.84 -1.79 9.36
N GLU A 44 -5.08 -0.72 8.61
CA GLU A 44 -6.28 -0.52 7.82
C GLU A 44 -5.87 -0.23 6.38
N VAL A 45 -6.48 -0.91 5.42
CA VAL A 45 -6.22 -0.67 3.99
C VAL A 45 -7.27 0.29 3.46
N LEU A 46 -6.81 1.43 2.96
CA LEU A 46 -7.61 2.48 2.34
C LEU A 46 -7.47 2.37 0.82
N LEU A 47 -8.57 2.06 0.13
CA LEU A 47 -8.61 1.89 -1.31
C LEU A 47 -9.38 3.06 -1.94
N ALA A 48 -8.80 3.68 -2.96
CA ALA A 48 -9.38 4.85 -3.63
C ALA A 48 -9.27 4.71 -5.14
N GLY A 49 -10.35 5.12 -5.84
CA GLY A 49 -10.37 5.18 -7.30
C GLY A 49 -9.61 6.39 -7.86
N LEU A 50 -9.45 6.43 -9.20
CA LEU A 50 -8.76 7.51 -9.93
C LEU A 50 -9.50 8.88 -9.93
N GLY A 51 -10.38 9.14 -8.96
CA GLY A 51 -11.10 10.41 -8.80
C GLY A 51 -11.36 10.73 -7.32
N GLU A 52 -11.96 11.89 -7.03
CA GLU A 52 -12.37 12.33 -5.68
C GLU A 52 -13.58 11.53 -5.15
N GLY A 53 -13.56 10.21 -5.28
CA GLY A 53 -14.63 9.31 -4.86
C GLY A 53 -14.51 8.86 -3.41
N GLU A 54 -15.50 8.08 -2.97
CA GLU A 54 -15.53 7.46 -1.65
C GLU A 54 -14.30 6.56 -1.42
N VAL A 55 -13.64 6.70 -0.28
CA VAL A 55 -12.57 5.78 0.14
C VAL A 55 -13.20 4.51 0.70
N GLU A 56 -12.80 3.35 0.19
CA GLU A 56 -13.13 2.06 0.80
C GLU A 56 -12.11 1.72 1.87
N ARG A 57 -12.57 1.18 2.99
CA ARG A 57 -11.70 0.74 4.09
C ARG A 57 -11.92 -0.73 4.33
N ILE A 58 -10.85 -1.51 4.29
CA ILE A 58 -10.89 -2.95 4.49
C ILE A 58 -9.77 -3.32 5.46
N SER A 59 -10.12 -4.05 6.52
CA SER A 59 -9.12 -4.58 7.43
C SER A 59 -8.41 -5.77 6.77
N PRO A 60 -7.10 -5.96 7.00
CA PRO A 60 -6.42 -7.16 6.57
C PRO A 60 -6.83 -8.35 7.45
N ALA A 61 -7.14 -9.48 6.82
CA ALA A 61 -7.30 -10.77 7.46
C ALA A 61 -5.94 -11.35 7.91
N GLY A 62 -4.86 -10.97 7.25
CA GLY A 62 -3.51 -11.41 7.60
C GLY A 62 -2.41 -10.63 6.87
N VAL A 63 -1.19 -10.70 7.40
CA VAL A 63 0.01 -10.09 6.82
C VAL A 63 1.07 -11.17 6.65
N ASN A 64 1.54 -11.36 5.42
CA ASN A 64 2.56 -12.34 5.05
C ASN A 64 3.84 -11.62 4.63
N ALA A 65 4.96 -11.94 5.29
CA ALA A 65 6.28 -11.47 4.89
C ALA A 65 6.83 -12.34 3.75
N VAL A 66 7.14 -11.73 2.61
CA VAL A 66 7.74 -12.42 1.47
C VAL A 66 9.11 -11.82 1.19
N ARG A 67 10.11 -12.68 0.96
CA ARG A 67 11.46 -12.26 0.56
C ARG A 67 11.72 -12.69 -0.88
N VAL A 68 12.00 -11.72 -1.74
CA VAL A 68 12.26 -11.94 -3.17
C VAL A 68 13.48 -11.14 -3.58
N GLY A 69 14.43 -11.76 -4.28
CA GLY A 69 15.64 -11.05 -4.74
C GLY A 69 16.46 -10.37 -3.64
N GLY A 70 16.33 -10.81 -2.38
CA GLY A 70 16.98 -10.19 -1.22
C GLY A 70 16.20 -9.02 -0.60
N ALA A 71 15.14 -8.54 -1.23
CA ALA A 71 14.25 -7.53 -0.67
C ALA A 71 13.05 -8.16 0.04
N GLN A 72 12.46 -7.41 0.97
CA GLN A 72 11.33 -7.85 1.78
C GLN A 72 10.09 -7.04 1.40
N LEU A 73 9.00 -7.73 1.10
CA LEU A 73 7.69 -7.15 0.81
C LEU A 73 6.64 -7.77 1.73
N ALA A 74 5.58 -7.02 2.04
CA ALA A 74 4.42 -7.54 2.74
C ALA A 74 3.29 -7.81 1.76
N VAL A 75 2.60 -8.93 1.95
CA VAL A 75 1.35 -9.26 1.26
C VAL A 75 0.25 -9.27 2.31
N LEU A 76 -0.75 -8.43 2.12
CA LEU A 76 -1.91 -8.32 2.99
C LEU A 76 -3.09 -8.99 2.29
N ASP A 77 -3.62 -10.05 2.89
CA ASP A 77 -4.89 -10.62 2.47
C ASP A 77 -6.01 -9.84 3.17
N LEU A 78 -7.01 -9.39 2.43
CA LEU A 78 -8.10 -8.55 2.92
C LEU A 78 -9.26 -9.40 3.46
N GLU A 79 -9.99 -8.89 4.47
CA GLU A 79 -11.19 -9.56 5.00
C GLU A 79 -12.32 -9.70 3.97
N SER A 80 -12.32 -8.84 2.95
CA SER A 80 -13.28 -8.88 1.84
C SER A 80 -12.64 -8.37 0.56
N ALA A 81 -13.10 -8.89 -0.59
CA ALA A 81 -12.74 -8.35 -1.88
C ALA A 81 -13.17 -6.89 -2.02
N SER A 82 -12.27 -6.06 -2.52
CA SER A 82 -12.49 -4.66 -2.84
C SER A 82 -13.46 -4.50 -4.01
N ARG A 83 -14.22 -3.41 -3.99
CA ARG A 83 -15.01 -2.96 -5.14
C ARG A 83 -14.15 -2.37 -6.27
N TYR A 84 -12.90 -2.02 -5.97
CA TYR A 84 -11.97 -1.47 -6.94
C TYR A 84 -11.26 -2.58 -7.72
N ALA A 85 -11.02 -2.33 -9.00
CA ALA A 85 -10.21 -3.21 -9.81
C ALA A 85 -8.74 -3.17 -9.33
N PRO A 86 -8.01 -4.30 -9.41
CA PRO A 86 -6.57 -4.32 -9.19
C PRO A 86 -5.85 -3.24 -10.01
N ASN A 87 -4.95 -2.52 -9.36
CA ASN A 87 -4.16 -1.45 -9.97
C ASN A 87 -2.72 -1.88 -10.26
N ALA A 88 -2.36 -3.12 -9.92
CA ALA A 88 -1.11 -3.76 -10.30
C ALA A 88 -1.33 -5.22 -10.64
N VAL A 89 -0.38 -5.79 -11.36
CA VAL A 89 -0.27 -7.24 -11.55
C VAL A 89 0.96 -7.69 -10.76
N MET A 90 0.81 -8.73 -9.94
CA MET A 90 1.94 -9.35 -9.27
C MET A 90 2.84 -10.02 -10.32
N PRO A 91 4.11 -9.60 -10.47
CA PRO A 91 5.00 -10.28 -11.40
C PRO A 91 5.31 -11.70 -10.92
N GLU A 92 5.68 -12.58 -11.85
CA GLU A 92 6.22 -13.89 -11.48
C GLU A 92 7.44 -13.73 -10.57
N LEU A 93 7.56 -14.56 -9.54
CA LEU A 93 8.59 -14.38 -8.50
C LEU A 93 10.02 -14.39 -9.06
N VAL A 94 10.26 -15.15 -10.13
CA VAL A 94 11.56 -15.20 -10.81
C VAL A 94 11.87 -13.89 -11.52
N GLU A 95 10.88 -13.31 -12.20
CA GLU A 95 11.01 -12.02 -12.89
C GLU A 95 11.17 -10.88 -11.89
N LEU A 96 10.40 -10.91 -10.80
CA LEU A 96 10.51 -9.95 -9.72
C LEU A 96 11.90 -10.01 -9.06
N ALA A 97 12.43 -11.20 -8.79
CA ALA A 97 13.77 -11.34 -8.21
C ALA A 97 14.86 -10.77 -9.14
N ALA A 98 14.75 -11.03 -10.45
CA ALA A 98 15.68 -10.48 -11.44
C ALA A 98 15.56 -8.96 -11.54
N ALA A 99 14.34 -8.42 -11.53
CA ALA A 99 14.08 -6.98 -11.55
C ALA A 99 14.60 -6.28 -10.28
N ILE A 100 14.38 -6.86 -9.09
CA ILE A 100 14.93 -6.34 -7.82
C ILE A 100 16.46 -6.27 -7.88
N ALA A 101 17.11 -7.31 -8.39
CA ALA A 101 18.56 -7.31 -8.57
C ALA A 101 19.01 -6.23 -9.57
N ALA A 102 18.30 -6.07 -10.69
CA ALA A 102 18.59 -5.06 -11.70
C ALA A 102 18.40 -3.61 -11.19
N HIS A 103 17.50 -3.41 -10.23
CA HIS A 103 17.20 -2.11 -9.61
C HIS A 103 17.86 -1.91 -8.24
N GLY A 104 18.88 -2.71 -7.89
CA GLY A 104 19.68 -2.50 -6.68
C GLY A 104 18.92 -2.71 -5.37
N GLY A 105 17.94 -3.62 -5.36
CA GLY A 105 17.11 -3.91 -4.20
C GLY A 105 15.82 -3.08 -4.10
N ASP A 106 15.58 -2.15 -5.04
CA ASP A 106 14.39 -1.31 -5.07
C ASP A 106 13.16 -2.10 -5.58
N VAL A 107 12.34 -2.58 -4.64
CA VAL A 107 11.13 -3.37 -4.94
C VAL A 107 10.13 -2.56 -5.75
N ARG A 108 10.02 -1.26 -5.48
CA ARG A 108 9.07 -0.40 -6.20
C ARG A 108 9.43 -0.29 -7.66
N LYS A 109 10.69 0.03 -7.97
CA LYS A 109 11.16 0.05 -9.36
C LYS A 109 11.07 -1.30 -10.04
N ALA A 110 11.27 -2.39 -9.29
CA ALA A 110 11.14 -3.74 -9.82
C ALA A 110 9.69 -4.08 -10.22
N PHE A 111 8.69 -3.67 -9.43
CA PHE A 111 7.28 -3.81 -9.81
C PHE A 111 6.92 -2.95 -11.01
N GLU A 112 7.36 -1.68 -11.02
CA GLU A 112 7.13 -0.75 -12.12
C GLU A 112 7.73 -1.26 -13.44
N SER A 113 8.94 -1.85 -13.41
CA SER A 113 9.59 -2.38 -14.61
C SER A 113 9.02 -3.71 -15.10
N ALA A 114 8.41 -4.50 -14.21
CA ALA A 114 7.73 -5.74 -14.54
C ALA A 114 6.31 -5.54 -15.11
N GLY A 115 5.89 -4.30 -15.33
CA GLY A 115 4.61 -3.99 -15.97
C GLY A 115 3.44 -3.84 -15.00
N ALA A 116 3.69 -3.66 -13.70
CA ALA A 116 2.68 -3.07 -12.82
C ALA A 116 2.34 -1.66 -13.37
N PRO A 117 1.06 -1.31 -13.62
CA PRO A 117 0.71 -0.03 -14.20
C PRO A 117 1.25 1.14 -13.36
N GLY A 118 2.17 1.88 -13.98
CA GLY A 118 2.26 3.33 -13.97
C GLY A 118 2.59 3.98 -12.64
N ASP A 119 3.88 4.26 -12.44
CA ASP A 119 4.44 5.51 -11.89
C ASP A 119 3.47 6.36 -11.05
N VAL A 120 3.47 6.14 -9.74
CA VAL A 120 2.84 7.03 -8.78
C VAL A 120 3.83 7.26 -7.63
N GLY A 121 4.77 8.16 -7.86
CA GLY A 121 5.71 8.61 -6.83
C GLY A 121 4.98 9.30 -5.67
N PRO A 122 5.64 9.50 -4.51
CA PRO A 122 5.06 10.15 -3.34
C PRO A 122 4.74 11.63 -3.65
N ARG A 123 3.56 11.92 -4.19
CA ARG A 123 3.05 13.30 -4.24
C ARG A 123 2.56 13.65 -2.84
N ARG A 124 3.16 14.72 -2.30
CA ARG A 124 2.88 15.32 -1.00
C ARG A 124 1.41 15.17 -0.62
N VAL A 125 1.18 14.55 0.54
CA VAL A 125 -0.12 14.43 1.21
C VAL A 125 -0.60 15.84 1.55
N GLY A 126 -1.32 16.43 0.61
CA GLY A 126 -1.92 17.74 0.67
C GLY A 126 -3.25 17.68 -0.07
N GLY A 127 -4.21 16.96 0.52
CA GLY A 127 -5.58 16.84 0.02
C GLY A 127 -5.78 15.71 -1.00
N ALA A 128 -6.70 14.80 -0.68
CA ALA A 128 -7.24 13.74 -1.53
C ALA A 128 -6.29 12.58 -1.92
N CYS A 129 -6.69 11.37 -1.51
CA CYS A 129 -6.08 10.07 -1.84
C CYS A 129 -6.11 9.83 -3.36
N THR A 130 -5.24 10.49 -4.11
CA THR A 130 -5.19 10.34 -5.57
C THR A 130 -4.14 9.29 -5.93
N ALA A 131 -4.63 8.19 -6.49
CA ALA A 131 -3.92 7.12 -7.19
C ALA A 131 -3.21 6.02 -6.38
N HIS A 132 -3.43 5.91 -5.06
CA HIS A 132 -2.87 4.81 -4.27
C HIS A 132 -3.89 4.09 -3.39
N ASN A 133 -3.67 2.79 -3.27
CA ASN A 133 -4.11 2.05 -2.11
C ASN A 133 -3.12 2.36 -0.99
N VAL A 134 -3.62 2.92 0.10
CA VAL A 134 -2.81 3.40 1.20
C VAL A 134 -3.05 2.49 2.38
N VAL A 135 -1.97 1.98 2.97
CA VAL A 135 -2.02 1.23 4.20
C VAL A 135 -1.81 2.21 5.35
N ASN A 136 -2.84 2.38 6.16
CA ASN A 136 -2.77 3.16 7.39
C ASN A 136 -2.29 2.26 8.53
N CYS A 137 -1.14 2.62 9.11
CA CYS A 137 -0.49 1.86 10.16
C CYS A 137 -0.50 2.64 11.48
N GLU A 138 -1.17 2.10 12.49
CA GLU A 138 -1.17 2.65 13.84
C GLU A 138 -0.51 1.67 14.82
N ARG A 139 0.37 2.16 15.70
CA ARG A 139 0.96 1.30 16.73
C ARG A 139 -0.12 0.82 17.71
N CYS A 140 -0.11 -0.48 18.01
CA CYS A 140 -0.88 -1.04 19.11
C CYS A 140 -0.46 -0.36 20.42
N GLN A 141 -1.40 0.37 21.06
CA GLN A 141 -1.23 0.88 22.43
C GLN A 141 -1.55 -0.21 23.46
#